data_AF-A0A2V9IRQ5-F1
#
_entry.id   AF-A0A2V9IRQ5-F1
#
_cell.length_a   1.000
_cell.length_b   1.000
_cell.length_c   1.000
_cell.angle_alpha   90.00
_cell.angle_beta   90.00
_cell.angle_gamma   90.00
#
_symmetry.space_group_name_H-M   'P 1'
#
loop_
_entity.id
_entity.type
_entity.pdbx_description
1 polymer ?
#
loop_
_entity_poly.entity_id
_entity_poly.type
_entity_poly.pdbx_seq_one_letter_code
_entity_poly.pdbx_strand_id
1 'polypeptide(L)'
;MPILEGDIEQEVVGPTTVVIHWHCYSIWRQESEALARQHSVKTPTPLHIDREDGDIHPPTADYAVSFGGSKDRVGTVLLGRPQGVDALTALLRGLGIAPGEIVTACQVLTEQTHHVIPDVMLTPAVVRRFHL
;
A
#
# COMPACT_ATOMS: atom_id res chain seq x y z
N MET A 1 37.15 0.54 28.13
CA MET A 1 36.62 -0.83 27.90
C MET A 1 37.26 -1.34 26.63
N PRO A 2 37.80 -2.58 26.57
CA PRO A 2 38.39 -3.05 25.33
C PRO A 2 37.26 -3.43 24.36
N ILE A 3 37.41 -2.98 23.11
CA ILE A 3 36.58 -3.39 21.97
C ILE A 3 36.95 -4.85 21.68
N LEU A 4 35.97 -5.75 21.61
CA LEU A 4 36.22 -7.16 21.35
C LEU A 4 36.40 -7.39 19.84
N GLU A 5 37.22 -8.38 19.46
CA GLU A 5 37.37 -8.82 18.06
C GLU A 5 36.02 -9.26 17.51
N GLY A 6 35.35 -8.39 16.77
CA GLY A 6 34.02 -8.63 16.23
C GLY A 6 33.06 -7.45 16.30
N ASP A 7 33.48 -6.29 16.81
CA ASP A 7 32.62 -5.11 16.84
C ASP A 7 32.86 -4.19 15.62
N ILE A 8 31.80 -3.59 15.09
CA ILE A 8 31.87 -2.53 14.06
C ILE A 8 31.42 -1.23 14.70
N GLU A 9 32.19 -0.17 14.51
CA GLU A 9 31.74 1.19 14.80
C GLU A 9 30.91 1.70 13.62
N GLN A 10 29.64 2.06 13.89
CA GLN A 10 28.79 2.71 12.90
C GLN A 10 28.62 4.19 13.27
N GLU A 11 28.99 5.08 12.36
CA GLU A 11 28.71 6.52 12.47
C GLU A 11 27.23 6.77 12.16
N VAL A 12 26.48 7.25 13.14
CA VAL A 12 25.11 7.73 12.96
C VAL A 12 25.15 9.24 13.10
N VAL A 13 24.81 9.95 12.02
CA VAL A 13 24.71 11.42 11.85
C VAL A 13 24.90 12.19 13.17
N GLY A 14 26.14 12.63 13.44
CA GLY A 14 26.55 13.31 14.67
C GLY A 14 27.72 12.62 15.37
N PRO A 15 28.22 13.14 16.51
CA PRO A 15 29.39 12.62 17.22
C PRO A 15 29.15 11.29 17.96
N THR A 16 28.03 10.61 17.68
CA THR A 16 27.62 9.40 18.41
C THR A 16 27.91 8.17 17.57
N THR A 17 29.03 7.51 17.84
CA THR A 17 29.35 6.20 17.29
C THR A 17 28.68 5.12 18.12
N VAL A 18 27.87 4.26 17.49
CA VAL A 18 27.29 3.09 18.16
C VAL A 18 28.12 1.87 17.78
N VAL A 19 28.58 1.15 18.78
CA VAL A 19 29.32 -0.11 18.59
C VAL A 19 28.29 -1.24 18.53
N ILE A 20 28.27 -1.97 17.42
CA ILE A 20 27.37 -3.10 17.22
C ILE A 20 28.19 -4.35 16.96
N HIS A 21 27.79 -5.45 17.57
CA HIS A 21 28.43 -6.73 17.36
C HIS A 21 28.19 -7.21 15.91
N TRP A 22 29.26 -7.51 15.19
CA TRP A 22 29.29 -7.89 13.77
C TRP A 22 28.29 -9.01 13.45
N HIS A 23 28.22 -10.02 14.31
CA HIS A 23 27.35 -11.16 14.07
C HIS A 23 25.87 -10.76 14.05
N CYS A 24 25.43 -9.94 15.02
CA CYS A 24 24.06 -9.43 15.08
C CYS A 24 23.74 -8.54 13.87
N TYR A 25 24.68 -7.68 13.46
CA TYR A 25 24.51 -6.82 12.30
C TYR A 25 24.42 -7.62 10.99
N SER A 26 25.21 -8.68 10.84
CA SER A 26 25.19 -9.54 9.65
C SER A 26 23.87 -10.29 9.49
N ILE A 27 23.29 -10.79 10.59
CA ILE A 27 21.99 -11.46 10.60
C ILE A 27 20.89 -10.46 10.24
N TRP A 28 20.86 -9.30 10.88
CA TRP A 28 19.89 -8.25 10.58
C TRP A 28 19.94 -7.80 9.12
N ARG A 29 21.15 -7.62 8.56
CA ARG A 29 21.33 -7.26 7.15
C ARG A 29 20.80 -8.36 6.23
N GLN A 30 21.13 -9.61 6.51
CA GLN A 30 20.70 -10.75 5.68
C GLN A 30 19.18 -10.92 5.70
N GLU A 31 18.55 -10.79 6.88
CA GLU A 31 17.08 -10.82 7.02
C GLU A 31 16.41 -9.63 6.30
N SER A 32 17.00 -8.44 6.40
CA SER A 32 16.49 -7.24 5.74
C SER A 32 16.57 -7.36 4.20
N GLU A 33 17.67 -7.89 3.68
CA GLU A 33 17.81 -8.17 2.24
C GLU A 33 16.87 -9.28 1.76
N ALA A 34 16.67 -10.33 2.56
CA ALA A 34 15.74 -11.40 2.25
C ALA A 34 14.29 -10.89 2.21
N LEU A 35 13.90 -10.03 3.15
CA LEU A 35 12.59 -9.36 3.17
C LEU A 35 12.41 -8.46 1.94
N ALA A 36 13.43 -7.67 1.59
CA ALA A 36 13.41 -6.83 0.39
C ALA A 36 13.25 -7.67 -0.90
N ARG A 37 13.89 -8.84 -0.98
CA ARG A 37 13.75 -9.77 -2.11
C ARG A 37 12.39 -10.46 -2.14
N GLN A 38 11.80 -10.81 -0.99
CA GLN A 38 10.42 -11.30 -0.92
C GLN A 38 9.42 -10.25 -1.39
N HIS A 39 9.58 -8.99 -0.98
CA HIS A 39 8.76 -7.88 -1.47
C HIS A 39 9.02 -7.55 -2.97
N SER A 40 10.12 -8.03 -3.54
CA SER A 40 10.41 -7.90 -4.97
C SER A 40 9.63 -8.92 -5.82
N VAL A 41 9.08 -9.98 -5.23
CA VAL A 41 7.94 -10.68 -5.81
C VAL A 41 6.75 -9.77 -5.55
N LYS A 42 6.50 -8.83 -6.48
CA LYS A 42 5.31 -7.97 -6.46
C LYS A 42 4.10 -8.89 -6.62
N THR A 43 3.58 -9.38 -5.51
CA THR A 43 2.26 -10.01 -5.49
C THR A 43 1.31 -8.90 -5.94
N PRO A 44 0.65 -9.05 -7.09
CA PRO A 44 -0.25 -8.03 -7.56
C PRO A 44 -1.34 -7.83 -6.50
N THR A 45 -1.40 -6.63 -5.93
CA THR A 45 -2.23 -6.40 -4.75
C THR A 45 -3.53 -5.76 -5.22
N PRO A 46 -4.69 -6.38 -4.98
CA PRO A 46 -5.94 -5.88 -5.51
C PRO A 46 -6.37 -4.61 -4.80
N LEU A 47 -7.05 -3.74 -5.57
CA LEU A 47 -7.80 -2.61 -5.06
C LEU A 47 -9.29 -2.95 -5.14
N HIS A 48 -9.94 -2.97 -3.99
CA HIS A 48 -11.37 -3.22 -3.84
C HIS A 48 -12.12 -1.89 -3.79
N ILE A 49 -13.21 -1.80 -4.53
CA ILE A 49 -14.13 -0.67 -4.51
C ILE A 49 -15.53 -1.21 -4.22
N ASP A 50 -16.08 -0.80 -3.10
CA ASP A 50 -17.43 -1.16 -2.66
C ASP A 50 -18.31 0.09 -2.74
N ARG A 51 -19.51 -0.05 -3.29
CA ARG A 51 -20.59 0.94 -3.18
C ARG A 51 -21.38 0.58 -1.93
N GLU A 52 -21.27 1.40 -0.88
CA GLU A 52 -21.87 1.11 0.43
C GLU A 52 -23.40 1.27 0.38
N ASP A 53 -23.90 2.12 -0.53
CA ASP A 53 -25.34 2.32 -0.73
C ASP A 53 -25.90 1.40 -1.81
N GLY A 54 -26.71 0.43 -1.37
CA GLY A 54 -27.31 -0.58 -2.24
C GLY A 54 -28.28 -0.05 -3.29
N ASP A 55 -28.95 1.09 -3.04
CA ASP A 55 -30.10 1.56 -3.84
C ASP A 55 -30.07 3.08 -4.17
N ILE A 56 -28.96 3.78 -3.85
CA ILE A 56 -28.80 5.21 -4.15
C ILE A 56 -28.19 5.38 -5.55
N HIS A 57 -28.65 6.42 -6.26
CA HIS A 57 -28.13 6.79 -7.58
C HIS A 57 -26.60 6.91 -7.54
N PRO A 58 -25.86 6.25 -8.47
CA PRO A 58 -24.40 6.21 -8.49
C PRO A 58 -23.69 7.57 -8.33
N PRO A 59 -24.19 8.71 -8.87
CA PRO A 59 -23.54 10.01 -8.72
C PRO A 59 -23.41 10.49 -7.27
N THR A 60 -24.26 10.03 -6.35
CA THR A 60 -24.28 10.46 -4.94
C THR A 60 -23.99 9.34 -3.94
N ALA A 61 -23.71 8.13 -4.42
CA ALA A 61 -23.45 6.98 -3.55
C ALA A 61 -22.14 7.13 -2.78
N ASP A 62 -22.10 6.59 -1.56
CA ASP A 62 -20.85 6.45 -0.82
C ASP A 62 -20.08 5.20 -1.28
N TYR A 63 -18.79 5.39 -1.49
CA TYR A 63 -17.88 4.31 -1.88
C TYR A 63 -16.85 4.06 -0.78
N ALA A 64 -16.41 2.82 -0.63
CA ALA A 64 -15.24 2.45 0.15
C ALA A 64 -14.16 1.89 -0.78
N VAL A 65 -12.94 2.44 -0.68
CA VAL A 65 -11.78 1.99 -1.47
C VAL A 65 -10.75 1.37 -0.55
N SER A 66 -10.44 0.10 -0.74
CA SER A 66 -9.52 -0.65 0.11
C SER A 66 -8.45 -1.37 -0.70
N PHE A 67 -7.25 -1.50 -0.16
CA PHE A 67 -6.10 -2.13 -0.82
C PHE A 67 -5.60 -3.33 -0.03
N GLY A 68 -5.29 -4.44 -0.71
CA GLY A 68 -4.83 -5.66 -0.05
C GLY A 68 -5.85 -6.80 -0.09
N GLY A 69 -5.60 -7.87 0.68
CA GLY A 69 -6.55 -8.97 0.84
C GLY A 69 -6.76 -9.86 -0.40
N SER A 70 -5.67 -10.34 -1.01
CA SER A 70 -5.66 -11.15 -2.24
C SER A 70 -6.49 -12.44 -2.22
N LYS A 71 -6.85 -12.99 -1.05
CA LYS A 71 -7.56 -14.28 -0.95
C LYS A 71 -9.00 -14.16 -0.45
N ASP A 72 -9.25 -13.34 0.57
CA ASP A 72 -10.55 -13.26 1.27
C ASP A 72 -10.89 -11.85 1.80
N ARG A 73 -10.31 -10.77 1.23
CA ARG A 73 -10.35 -9.40 1.78
C ARG A 73 -9.80 -9.23 3.21
N VAL A 74 -9.23 -10.28 3.79
CA VAL A 74 -8.52 -10.21 5.08
C VAL A 74 -7.20 -9.46 4.89
N GLY A 75 -6.93 -8.48 5.76
CA GLY A 75 -5.73 -7.64 5.67
C GLY A 75 -5.83 -6.53 4.61
N THR A 76 -7.05 -6.11 4.26
CA THR A 76 -7.25 -4.88 3.48
C THR A 76 -7.00 -3.64 4.36
N VAL A 77 -6.45 -2.60 3.74
CA VAL A 77 -6.30 -1.27 4.34
C VAL A 77 -7.28 -0.34 3.65
N LEU A 78 -8.14 0.33 4.41
CA LEU A 78 -9.07 1.32 3.89
C LEU A 78 -8.28 2.57 3.47
N LEU A 79 -8.37 2.92 2.19
CA LEU A 79 -7.69 4.09 1.62
C LEU A 79 -8.53 5.36 1.70
N GLY A 80 -9.85 5.21 1.66
CA GLY A 80 -10.77 6.35 1.75
C GLY A 80 -12.22 5.98 1.48
N ARG A 81 -13.09 6.95 1.77
CA ARG A 81 -14.52 6.89 1.48
C ARG A 81 -14.99 8.08 0.66
N PRO A 82 -14.80 8.06 -0.67
CA PRO A 82 -15.25 9.16 -1.51
C PRO A 82 -16.77 9.10 -1.69
N GLN A 83 -17.41 10.26 -1.61
CA GLN A 83 -18.82 10.43 -1.91
C GLN A 83 -19.02 10.83 -3.37
N GLY A 84 -19.73 10.00 -4.13
CA GLY A 84 -20.02 10.23 -5.54
C GLY A 84 -18.87 9.91 -6.50
N VAL A 85 -19.22 9.80 -7.79
CA VAL A 85 -18.33 9.33 -8.86
C VAL A 85 -17.13 10.27 -9.08
N ASP A 86 -17.31 11.57 -8.94
CA ASP A 86 -16.24 12.56 -9.13
C ASP A 86 -15.17 12.45 -8.05
N ALA A 87 -15.58 12.30 -6.78
CA ALA A 87 -14.66 12.11 -5.68
C ALA A 87 -13.94 10.75 -5.78
N LEU A 88 -14.65 9.70 -6.21
CA LEU A 88 -14.07 8.38 -6.46
C LEU A 88 -13.00 8.48 -7.57
N THR A 89 -13.34 9.12 -8.68
CA THR A 89 -12.42 9.35 -9.81
C THR A 89 -11.17 10.12 -9.38
N ALA A 90 -11.34 11.17 -8.56
CA ALA A 90 -10.23 11.95 -8.04
C ALA A 90 -9.32 11.12 -7.12
N LEU A 91 -9.91 10.28 -6.26
CA LEU A 91 -9.17 9.38 -5.38
C LEU A 91 -8.37 8.35 -6.19
N LEU A 92 -9.00 7.64 -7.12
CA LEU A 92 -8.34 6.62 -7.96
C LEU A 92 -7.22 7.22 -8.82
N ARG A 93 -7.42 8.42 -9.36
CA ARG A 93 -6.35 9.15 -10.05
C ARG A 93 -5.18 9.50 -9.13
N GLY A 94 -5.47 9.89 -7.88
CA GLY A 94 -4.47 10.14 -6.85
C GLY A 94 -3.66 8.90 -6.45
N LEU A 95 -4.26 7.72 -6.58
CA LEU A 95 -3.60 6.42 -6.39
C LEU A 95 -2.77 5.97 -7.61
N GLY A 96 -2.88 6.66 -8.75
CA GLY A 96 -2.15 6.36 -9.97
C GLY A 96 -2.82 5.33 -10.89
N ILE A 97 -4.12 5.07 -10.69
CA ILE A 97 -4.90 4.14 -11.52
C ILE A 97 -5.04 4.68 -12.95
N ALA A 98 -4.96 3.80 -13.95
CA ALA A 98 -5.03 4.22 -15.35
C ALA A 98 -6.43 4.74 -15.70
N PRO A 99 -6.56 5.78 -16.55
CA PRO A 99 -7.86 6.34 -16.92
C PRO A 99 -8.86 5.30 -17.47
N GLY A 100 -8.40 4.31 -18.24
CA GLY A 100 -9.24 3.24 -18.77
C GLY A 100 -9.79 2.30 -17.69
N GLU A 101 -9.01 2.04 -16.63
CA GLU A 101 -9.45 1.24 -15.49
C GLU A 101 -10.45 2.02 -14.63
N ILE A 102 -10.24 3.32 -14.44
CA ILE A 102 -11.20 4.19 -13.74
C ILE A 102 -12.55 4.20 -14.44
N VAL A 103 -12.57 4.34 -15.78
CA VAL A 103 -13.82 4.31 -16.56
C VAL A 103 -14.51 2.96 -16.41
N THR A 104 -13.76 1.86 -16.56
CA THR A 104 -14.29 0.50 -16.37
C THR A 104 -14.88 0.33 -14.96
N ALA A 105 -14.15 0.74 -13.93
CA ALA A 105 -14.62 0.65 -12.55
C ALA A 105 -15.91 1.44 -12.33
N CYS A 106 -15.99 2.68 -12.82
CA CYS A 106 -17.19 3.51 -12.69
C CYS A 106 -18.39 2.90 -13.42
N GLN A 107 -18.17 2.34 -14.62
CA GLN A 107 -19.22 1.65 -15.39
C GLN A 107 -19.70 0.39 -14.69
N VAL A 108 -18.79 -0.45 -14.17
CA VAL A 108 -19.18 -1.65 -13.43
C VAL A 108 -19.96 -1.28 -12.16
N LEU A 109 -19.56 -0.20 -11.48
CA LEU A 109 -20.18 0.26 -10.23
C LEU A 109 -21.54 0.93 -10.41
N THR A 110 -22.03 1.14 -11.64
CA THR A 110 -23.45 1.50 -11.84
C THR A 110 -24.34 0.28 -11.69
N GLU A 111 -23.90 -0.88 -12.20
CA GLU A 111 -24.66 -2.13 -12.23
C GLU A 111 -24.38 -3.02 -11.00
N GLN A 112 -23.16 -2.97 -10.48
CA GLN A 112 -22.69 -3.81 -9.38
C GLN A 112 -22.32 -2.95 -8.18
N THR A 113 -22.45 -3.51 -6.97
CA THR A 113 -22.05 -2.84 -5.73
C THR A 113 -20.58 -3.08 -5.38
N HIS A 114 -19.86 -3.91 -6.15
CA HIS A 114 -18.46 -4.23 -5.90
C HIS A 114 -17.68 -4.34 -7.20
N HIS A 115 -16.45 -3.82 -7.20
CA HIS A 115 -15.49 -4.00 -8.28
C HIS A 115 -14.07 -4.18 -7.72
N VAL A 116 -13.23 -4.92 -8.46
CA VAL A 116 -11.81 -5.12 -8.13
C VAL A 116 -10.97 -4.68 -9.31
N ILE A 117 -10.00 -3.80 -9.04
CA ILE A 117 -8.92 -3.51 -9.97
C ILE A 117 -7.74 -4.41 -9.56
N PRO A 118 -7.35 -5.38 -10.41
CA PRO A 118 -6.23 -6.25 -10.10
C PRO A 118 -4.91 -5.47 -10.18
N ASP A 119 -3.87 -6.04 -9.59
CA ASP A 119 -2.48 -5.67 -9.85
C ASP A 119 -2.10 -4.21 -9.56
N VAL A 120 -2.76 -3.57 -8.60
CA VAL A 120 -2.50 -2.18 -8.23
C VAL A 120 -1.17 -2.04 -7.50
N MET A 121 -0.39 -1.05 -7.93
CA MET A 121 0.93 -0.74 -7.42
C MET A 121 0.95 0.64 -6.77
N LEU A 122 0.87 0.70 -5.44
CA LEU A 122 1.03 1.96 -4.72
C LEU A 122 2.51 2.33 -4.64
N THR A 123 2.85 3.53 -5.11
CA THR A 123 4.21 4.05 -4.96
C THR A 123 4.43 4.57 -3.53
N PRO A 124 5.68 4.63 -3.03
CA PRO A 124 5.96 5.22 -1.71
C PRO A 124 5.47 6.67 -1.56
N ALA A 125 5.40 7.42 -2.66
CA ALA A 125 4.84 8.77 -2.66
C ALA A 125 3.32 8.76 -2.41
N VAL A 126 2.61 7.79 -3.00
CA VAL A 126 1.17 7.59 -2.80
C VAL A 126 0.90 7.13 -1.37
N VAL A 127 1.64 6.12 -0.87
CA VAL A 127 1.52 5.64 0.52
C VAL A 127 1.64 6.79 1.53
N ARG A 128 2.69 7.62 1.39
CA ARG A 128 2.89 8.81 2.23
C ARG A 128 1.76 9.84 2.12
N ARG A 129 1.23 10.05 0.92
CA ARG A 129 0.15 11.01 0.67
C ARG A 129 -1.15 10.62 1.37
N PHE A 130 -1.41 9.33 1.49
CA PHE A 130 -2.63 8.79 2.11
C PHE A 130 -2.42 8.36 3.57
N HIS A 131 -1.26 8.65 4.15
CA HIS A 131 -0.89 8.28 5.54
C HIS A 131 -1.07 6.78 5.84
N LEU A 132 -0.76 5.95 4.85
CA LEU A 132 -0.81 4.48 4.94
C LEU A 132 0.50 3.90 5.46
#